data_AF-A0A0P9PIT1-F1
#
_entry.id   AF-A0A0P9PIT1-F1
#
_cell.length_a   1.000
_cell.length_b   1.000
_cell.length_c   1.000
_cell.angle_alpha   90.00
_cell.angle_beta   90.00
_cell.angle_gamma   90.00
#
_symmetry.space_group_name_H-M   'P 1'
#
loop_
_entity.id
_entity.type
_entity.pdbx_description
1 polymer ?
#
loop_
_entity_poly.entity_id
_entity_poly.type
_entity_poly.pdbx_seq_one_letter_code
_entity_poly.pdbx_strand_id
1 'polypeptide(L)'
;MRQQLSQAIYKELMSGKVINKDTYENGEIKPNPLFEEMLNNYDQSYKPLYLNIGFELVMRNGFIYIRSVERDEEYSEVVRKIQVLLLILARGLHEQGYQLDILRDGEAGVSDGIMEEIGKGEDKQDVMSASNMKGEALASAVRKNLEQRGIAYRNAKGNLVLTHAGLAFFDDVFKYSNAEPGAVMVA
;
A
#
# COMPACT_ATOMS: atom_id res chain seq x y z
N MET A 1 4.96 13.23 23.86
CA MET A 1 3.94 12.55 23.02
C MET A 1 2.58 13.22 23.18
N ARG A 2 1.91 13.54 22.08
CA ARG A 2 0.54 14.11 22.06
C ARG A 2 -0.49 12.98 22.09
N GLN A 3 -1.32 12.92 23.13
CA GLN A 3 -2.24 11.79 23.38
C GLN A 3 -3.22 11.55 22.22
N GLN A 4 -3.79 12.61 21.64
CA GLN A 4 -4.72 12.48 20.51
C GLN A 4 -4.07 11.86 19.27
N LEU A 5 -2.84 12.27 18.94
CA LEU A 5 -2.10 11.71 17.80
C LEU A 5 -1.67 10.27 18.08
N SER A 6 -1.26 9.96 19.31
CA SER A 6 -0.92 8.59 19.72
C SER A 6 -2.12 7.63 19.56
N GLN A 7 -3.32 8.04 19.96
CA GLN A 7 -4.53 7.25 19.76
C GLN A 7 -4.87 7.07 18.28
N ALA A 8 -4.69 8.11 17.45
CA ALA A 8 -4.89 8.03 16.02
C ALA A 8 -3.88 7.07 15.36
N ILE A 9 -2.59 7.19 15.69
CA ILE A 9 -1.51 6.28 15.25
C ILE A 9 -1.84 4.83 15.60
N TYR A 10 -2.26 4.59 16.85
CA TYR A 10 -2.66 3.26 17.29
C TYR A 10 -3.80 2.71 16.43
N LYS A 11 -4.87 3.50 16.23
CA LYS A 11 -6.01 3.08 15.42
C LYS A 11 -5.62 2.77 13.97
N GLU A 12 -4.80 3.61 13.35
CA GLU A 12 -4.37 3.42 11.96
C GLU A 12 -3.53 2.16 11.81
N LEU A 13 -2.45 2.02 12.59
CA LEU A 13 -1.55 0.89 12.49
C LEU A 13 -2.25 -0.43 12.83
N MET A 14 -3.08 -0.46 13.88
CA MET A 14 -3.82 -1.68 14.26
C MET A 14 -4.90 -2.08 13.24
N SER A 15 -5.36 -1.16 12.39
CA SER A 15 -6.24 -1.49 11.27
C SER A 15 -5.48 -2.01 10.03
N GLY A 16 -4.15 -2.13 10.12
CA GLY A 16 -3.27 -2.53 9.03
C GLY A 16 -3.10 -1.45 7.97
N LYS A 17 -3.27 -0.16 8.34
CA LYS A 17 -2.86 0.97 7.51
C LYS A 17 -1.38 1.26 7.67
N VAL A 18 -0.79 1.82 6.62
CA VAL A 18 0.52 2.47 6.69
C VAL A 18 0.35 3.97 6.95
N ILE A 19 1.31 4.56 7.66
CA ILE A 19 1.38 5.99 7.92
C ILE A 19 2.44 6.57 6.98
N ASN A 20 2.02 7.28 5.94
CA ASN A 20 2.91 7.97 5.01
C ASN A 20 3.38 9.31 5.58
N LYS A 21 4.57 9.76 5.14
CA LYS A 21 5.14 11.07 5.45
C LYS A 21 4.24 12.22 5.00
N ASP A 22 3.58 12.06 3.87
CA ASP A 22 2.66 13.04 3.31
C ASP A 22 1.28 12.41 3.12
N THR A 23 0.23 13.21 3.31
CA THR A 23 -1.16 12.84 3.02
C THR A 23 -1.72 13.76 1.94
N TYR A 24 -2.64 13.24 1.15
CA TYR A 24 -3.38 14.02 0.18
C TYR A 24 -4.73 14.41 0.76
N GLU A 25 -4.96 15.71 0.93
CA GLU A 25 -6.18 16.26 1.49
C GLU A 25 -6.62 17.50 0.72
N ASN A 26 -7.88 17.52 0.27
CA ASN A 26 -8.51 18.68 -0.37
C ASN A 26 -7.73 19.26 -1.57
N GLY A 27 -7.16 18.41 -2.43
CA GLY A 27 -6.41 18.90 -3.60
C GLY A 27 -4.90 19.04 -3.37
N GLU A 28 -4.42 18.89 -2.15
CA GLU A 28 -3.06 19.25 -1.78
C GLU A 28 -2.34 18.12 -1.04
N ILE A 29 -1.05 17.96 -1.33
CA ILE A 29 -0.16 17.09 -0.57
C ILE A 29 0.38 17.89 0.62
N LYS A 30 0.18 17.37 1.84
CA LYS A 30 0.59 17.99 3.10
C LYS A 30 1.41 17.04 3.95
N PRO A 31 2.34 17.54 4.78
CA PRO A 31 3.00 16.72 5.78
C PRO A 31 1.99 16.04 6.72
N ASN A 32 2.22 14.76 7.01
CA ASN A 32 1.36 13.99 7.89
C ASN A 32 1.80 14.18 9.36
N PRO A 33 0.98 14.82 10.21
CA PRO A 33 1.32 15.03 11.62
C PRO A 33 1.48 13.73 12.41
N LEU A 34 0.85 12.62 11.97
CA LEU A 34 1.04 11.30 12.58
C LEU A 34 2.45 10.76 12.33
N PHE A 35 2.96 10.94 11.12
CA PHE A 35 4.32 10.53 10.77
C PHE A 35 5.36 11.32 11.57
N GLU A 36 5.20 12.65 11.67
CA GLU A 36 6.09 13.50 12.47
C GLU A 36 6.07 13.13 13.96
N GLU A 37 4.89 12.88 14.53
CA GLU A 37 4.74 12.43 15.92
C GLU A 37 5.46 11.10 16.15
N MET A 38 5.34 10.16 15.22
CA MET A 38 6.04 8.89 15.29
C MET A 38 7.55 9.05 15.20
N LEU A 39 8.05 9.86 14.26
CA LEU A 39 9.47 10.12 14.10
C LEU A 39 10.09 10.70 15.37
N ASN A 40 9.42 11.69 15.98
CA ASN A 40 9.89 12.37 17.19
C ASN A 40 9.88 11.47 18.44
N ASN A 41 9.14 10.37 18.44
CA ASN A 41 8.98 9.48 19.60
C ASN A 41 9.25 8.01 19.27
N TYR A 42 9.98 7.74 18.18
CA TYR A 42 10.10 6.40 17.61
C TYR A 42 10.74 5.42 18.60
N ASP A 43 12.00 5.64 18.98
CA ASP A 43 12.75 4.71 19.83
C ASP A 43 12.28 4.74 21.28
N GLN A 44 11.94 5.92 21.80
CA GLN A 44 11.61 6.11 23.21
C GLN A 44 10.19 5.65 23.58
N SER A 45 9.29 5.45 22.61
CA SER A 45 7.90 5.13 22.92
C SER A 45 7.21 4.21 21.95
N TYR A 46 7.16 4.52 20.65
CA TYR A 46 6.35 3.73 19.72
C TYR A 46 6.96 2.35 19.43
N LYS A 47 8.27 2.29 19.21
CA LYS A 47 8.99 1.02 18.97
C LYS A 47 8.80 0.03 20.13
N PRO A 48 9.08 0.37 21.40
CA PRO A 48 8.83 -0.55 22.51
C PRO A 48 7.34 -0.83 22.73
N LEU A 49 6.44 0.14 22.51
CA LEU A 49 5.00 -0.08 22.60
C LEU A 49 4.54 -1.21 21.67
N TYR A 50 4.83 -1.10 20.37
CA TYR A 50 4.41 -2.11 19.39
C TYR A 50 5.09 -3.46 19.63
N LEU A 51 6.37 -3.46 20.00
CA LEU A 51 7.08 -4.70 20.32
C LEU A 51 6.42 -5.45 21.49
N ASN A 52 6.01 -4.73 22.53
CA ASN A 52 5.37 -5.30 23.70
C ASN A 52 3.97 -5.88 23.43
N ILE A 53 3.33 -5.49 22.32
CA ILE A 53 2.04 -6.04 21.89
C ILE A 53 2.15 -6.98 20.69
N GLY A 54 3.36 -7.51 20.42
CA GLY A 54 3.59 -8.55 19.42
C GLY A 54 3.85 -8.04 17.99
N PHE A 55 4.15 -6.76 17.82
CA PHE A 55 4.38 -6.15 16.51
C PHE A 55 5.78 -5.53 16.38
N GLU A 56 6.42 -5.75 15.24
CA GLU A 56 7.56 -4.94 14.84
C GLU A 56 7.07 -3.65 14.19
N LEU A 57 7.55 -2.52 14.70
CA LEU A 57 7.40 -1.23 14.06
C LEU A 57 8.48 -1.05 12.99
N VAL A 58 8.06 -0.92 11.74
CA VAL A 58 8.98 -0.81 10.60
C VAL A 58 8.91 0.60 10.02
N MET A 59 10.04 1.32 10.10
CA MET A 59 10.22 2.60 9.43
C MET A 59 10.99 2.42 8.12
N ARG A 60 10.44 2.93 7.03
CA ARG A 60 11.12 3.07 5.73
C ARG A 60 11.13 4.53 5.31
N ASN A 61 11.87 4.84 4.25
CA ASN A 61 11.94 6.21 3.74
C ASN A 61 10.54 6.67 3.31
N GLY A 62 9.97 7.63 4.04
CA GLY A 62 8.67 8.24 3.72
C GLY A 62 7.43 7.53 4.26
N PHE A 63 7.53 6.44 5.03
CA PHE A 63 6.37 5.79 5.65
C PHE A 63 6.73 4.85 6.80
N ILE A 64 5.75 4.54 7.65
CA ILE A 64 5.86 3.61 8.78
C ILE A 64 4.67 2.64 8.74
N TYR A 65 4.91 1.38 9.10
CA TYR A 65 3.87 0.36 9.26
C TYR A 65 4.23 -0.62 10.38
N ILE A 66 3.29 -1.50 10.74
CA ILE A 66 3.53 -2.61 11.67
C ILE A 66 3.44 -3.95 10.95
N ARG A 67 4.22 -4.92 11.42
CA ARG A 67 4.07 -6.34 11.05
C ARG A 67 4.11 -7.19 12.30
N SER A 68 3.36 -8.30 12.30
CA SER A 68 3.41 -9.25 13.41
C SER A 68 4.83 -9.81 13.54
N VAL A 69 5.30 -9.97 14.79
CA VAL A 69 6.57 -10.66 15.09
C VAL A 69 6.42 -12.16 14.86
N GLU A 70 5.20 -12.68 15.04
CA GLU A 70 4.85 -14.04 14.71
C GLU A 70 4.39 -14.13 13.25
N ARG A 71 4.53 -15.31 12.63
CA ARG A 71 3.95 -15.54 11.31
C ARG A 71 2.43 -15.57 11.43
N ASP A 72 1.81 -14.45 11.12
CA ASP A 72 0.37 -14.29 11.06
C ASP A 72 -0.12 -14.45 9.61
N GLU A 73 -0.97 -15.45 9.39
CA GLU A 73 -1.53 -15.77 8.07
C GLU A 73 -2.39 -14.62 7.52
N GLU A 74 -3.09 -13.87 8.37
CA GLU A 74 -3.93 -12.76 7.95
C GLU A 74 -3.09 -11.61 7.36
N TYR A 75 -1.98 -11.26 8.03
CA TYR A 75 -1.06 -10.24 7.51
C TYR A 75 -0.39 -10.70 6.20
N SER A 76 -0.05 -11.99 6.10
CA SER A 76 0.48 -12.59 4.87
C SER A 76 -0.51 -12.47 3.71
N GLU A 77 -1.80 -12.70 3.96
CA GLU A 77 -2.85 -12.54 2.96
C GLU A 77 -2.99 -11.07 2.52
N VAL A 78 -2.98 -10.12 3.46
CA VAL A 78 -3.05 -8.69 3.15
C VAL A 78 -1.90 -8.24 2.26
N VAL A 79 -0.67 -8.61 2.63
CA VAL A 79 0.54 -8.27 1.85
C VAL A 79 0.44 -8.87 0.44
N ARG A 80 0.00 -10.12 0.33
CA ARG A 80 -0.20 -10.78 -0.96
C ARG A 80 -1.21 -10.05 -1.83
N LYS A 81 -2.35 -9.63 -1.28
CA LYS A 81 -3.38 -8.86 -2.02
C LYS A 81 -2.82 -7.54 -2.52
N ILE A 82 -2.07 -6.81 -1.69
CA ILE A 82 -1.40 -5.56 -2.10
C ILE A 82 -0.46 -5.82 -3.28
N GLN A 83 0.44 -6.80 -3.16
CA GLN A 83 1.43 -7.13 -4.20
C GLN A 83 0.76 -7.53 -5.52
N VAL A 84 -0.27 -8.38 -5.44
CA VAL A 84 -1.02 -8.85 -6.60
C VAL A 84 -1.72 -7.69 -7.31
N LEU A 85 -2.36 -6.79 -6.58
CA LEU A 85 -3.04 -5.64 -7.19
C LEU A 85 -2.05 -4.68 -7.86
N LEU A 86 -0.89 -4.43 -7.24
CA LEU A 86 0.17 -3.62 -7.84
C LEU A 86 0.71 -4.25 -9.13
N LEU A 87 0.88 -5.57 -9.16
CA LEU A 87 1.30 -6.31 -10.34
C LEU A 87 0.26 -6.25 -11.47
N ILE A 88 -1.03 -6.47 -11.14
CA ILE A 88 -2.13 -6.38 -12.09
C ILE A 88 -2.21 -4.98 -12.71
N LEU A 89 -2.14 -3.93 -11.87
CA LEU A 89 -2.16 -2.55 -12.33
C LEU A 89 -0.99 -2.28 -13.29
N ALA A 90 0.23 -2.64 -12.92
CA ALA A 90 1.39 -2.42 -13.76
C ALA A 90 1.28 -3.11 -15.12
N ARG A 91 0.93 -4.41 -15.11
CA ARG A 91 0.79 -5.19 -16.33
C ARG A 91 -0.33 -4.64 -17.22
N GLY A 92 -1.48 -4.36 -16.64
CA GLY A 92 -2.62 -3.80 -17.36
C GLY A 92 -2.34 -2.42 -17.97
N LEU A 93 -1.67 -1.54 -17.23
CA LEU A 93 -1.25 -0.23 -17.73
C LEU A 93 -0.31 -0.37 -18.92
N HIS A 94 0.68 -1.26 -18.81
CA HIS A 94 1.62 -1.53 -19.89
C HIS A 94 0.93 -2.08 -21.15
N GLU A 95 0.03 -3.05 -20.99
CA GLU A 95 -0.74 -3.64 -22.10
C GLU A 95 -1.65 -2.61 -22.81
N GLN A 96 -2.13 -1.60 -22.08
CA GLN A 96 -2.92 -0.50 -22.62
C GLN A 96 -2.06 0.66 -23.16
N GLY A 97 -0.73 0.55 -23.11
CA GLY A 97 0.19 1.55 -23.65
C GLY A 97 0.49 2.73 -22.71
N TYR A 98 0.11 2.65 -21.43
CA TYR A 98 0.46 3.65 -20.43
C TYR A 98 1.87 3.41 -19.88
N GLN A 99 2.57 4.51 -19.57
CA GLN A 99 3.78 4.46 -18.78
C GLN A 99 3.45 4.32 -17.29
N LEU A 100 4.23 3.55 -16.55
CA LEU A 100 4.00 3.29 -15.12
C LEU A 100 4.16 4.55 -14.25
N ASP A 101 4.83 5.59 -14.75
CA ASP A 101 4.93 6.88 -14.08
C ASP A 101 3.57 7.54 -13.83
N ILE A 102 2.52 7.13 -14.56
CA ILE A 102 1.15 7.57 -14.29
C ILE A 102 0.68 7.25 -12.85
N LEU A 103 1.22 6.18 -12.23
CA LEU A 103 0.93 5.82 -10.84
C LEU A 103 1.61 6.75 -9.83
N ARG A 104 2.61 7.53 -10.26
CA ARG A 104 3.35 8.52 -9.46
C ARG A 104 2.81 9.94 -9.64
N ASP A 105 2.16 10.19 -10.77
CA ASP A 105 1.69 11.51 -11.17
C ASP A 105 0.45 11.93 -10.36
N GLY A 106 0.63 12.92 -9.49
CA GLY A 106 -0.42 13.48 -8.64
C GLY A 106 -1.59 14.11 -9.42
N GLU A 107 -1.37 14.54 -10.66
CA GLU A 107 -2.38 15.18 -11.50
C GLU A 107 -3.04 14.22 -12.49
N ALA A 108 -2.29 13.26 -13.03
CA ALA A 108 -2.80 12.27 -13.95
C ALA A 108 -3.48 11.11 -13.20
N GLY A 109 -2.71 10.23 -12.56
CA GLY A 109 -3.24 9.04 -11.88
C GLY A 109 -3.98 8.05 -12.80
N VAL A 110 -4.48 6.96 -12.21
CA VAL A 110 -5.24 5.92 -12.92
C VAL A 110 -6.73 6.02 -12.60
N SER A 111 -7.56 6.26 -13.62
CA SER A 111 -9.01 6.36 -13.45
C SER A 111 -9.67 5.00 -13.22
N ASP A 112 -10.89 5.00 -12.67
CA ASP A 112 -11.66 3.77 -12.54
C ASP A 112 -11.98 3.12 -13.89
N GLY A 113 -12.22 3.91 -14.93
CA GLY A 113 -12.44 3.38 -16.29
C GLY A 113 -11.21 2.63 -16.84
N ILE A 114 -9.99 3.12 -16.56
CA ILE A 114 -8.76 2.38 -16.90
C ILE A 114 -8.71 1.06 -16.12
N MET A 115 -8.98 1.09 -14.81
CA MET A 115 -9.00 -0.12 -13.98
C MET A 115 -10.08 -1.12 -14.40
N GLU A 116 -11.24 -0.66 -14.83
CA GLU A 116 -12.29 -1.51 -15.39
C GLU A 116 -11.82 -2.21 -16.65
N GLU A 117 -11.15 -1.50 -17.56
CA GLU A 117 -10.62 -2.09 -18.79
C GLU A 117 -9.49 -3.10 -18.48
N ILE A 118 -8.59 -2.78 -17.55
CA ILE A 118 -7.55 -3.72 -17.09
C ILE A 118 -8.21 -4.98 -16.49
N GLY A 119 -9.25 -4.79 -15.68
CA GLY A 119 -9.96 -5.86 -15.00
C GLY A 119 -10.70 -6.84 -15.92
N LYS A 120 -10.91 -6.52 -17.20
CA LYS A 120 -11.60 -7.42 -18.15
C LYS A 120 -10.73 -8.59 -18.63
N GLY A 121 -9.41 -8.52 -18.51
CA GLY A 121 -8.53 -9.59 -18.95
C GLY A 121 -8.71 -10.86 -18.10
N GLU A 122 -8.92 -12.00 -18.76
CA GLU A 122 -9.13 -13.30 -18.11
C GLU A 122 -7.97 -13.67 -17.19
N ASP A 123 -6.73 -13.41 -17.62
CA ASP A 123 -5.52 -13.62 -16.83
C ASP A 123 -5.50 -12.77 -15.54
N LYS A 124 -6.07 -11.57 -15.55
CA LYS A 124 -6.18 -10.71 -14.35
C LYS A 124 -7.22 -11.29 -13.40
N GLN A 125 -8.35 -11.76 -13.92
CA GLN A 125 -9.41 -12.38 -13.13
C GLN A 125 -8.95 -13.70 -12.47
N ASP A 126 -8.14 -14.49 -13.17
CA ASP A 126 -7.53 -15.70 -12.63
C ASP A 126 -6.58 -15.38 -11.46
N VAL A 127 -5.71 -14.38 -11.64
CA VAL A 127 -4.77 -13.94 -10.59
C VAL A 127 -5.52 -13.37 -9.38
N MET A 128 -6.59 -12.59 -9.59
CA MET A 128 -7.45 -12.10 -8.51
C MET A 128 -8.13 -13.26 -7.77
N SER A 129 -8.60 -14.27 -8.51
CA SER A 129 -9.24 -15.46 -7.94
C SER A 129 -8.26 -16.27 -7.08
N ALA A 130 -7.02 -16.44 -7.53
CA ALA A 130 -5.95 -17.10 -6.77
C ALA A 130 -5.52 -16.34 -5.50
N SER A 131 -5.95 -15.08 -5.36
CA SER A 131 -5.55 -14.17 -4.28
C SER A 131 -6.71 -13.79 -3.35
N ASN A 132 -7.74 -14.65 -3.26
CA ASN A 132 -8.95 -14.44 -2.46
C ASN A 132 -9.69 -13.12 -2.79
N MET A 133 -9.70 -12.72 -4.07
CA MET A 133 -10.45 -11.58 -4.60
C MET A 133 -11.38 -11.98 -5.74
N LYS A 134 -11.80 -13.26 -5.78
CA LYS A 134 -12.65 -13.82 -6.84
C LYS A 134 -13.96 -13.04 -6.96
N GLY A 135 -14.28 -12.60 -8.18
CA GLY A 135 -15.52 -11.89 -8.50
C GLY A 135 -15.56 -10.43 -8.03
N GLU A 136 -14.51 -9.90 -7.40
CA GLU A 136 -14.40 -8.47 -7.12
C GLU A 136 -13.97 -7.72 -8.40
N ALA A 137 -14.61 -6.58 -8.68
CA ALA A 137 -14.11 -5.66 -9.70
C ALA A 137 -12.75 -5.08 -9.26
N LEU A 138 -11.81 -4.90 -10.20
CA LEU A 138 -10.45 -4.43 -9.89
C LEU A 138 -10.46 -3.11 -9.09
N ALA A 139 -11.26 -2.13 -9.51
CA ALA A 139 -11.38 -0.85 -8.81
C ALA A 139 -11.88 -1.02 -7.36
N SER A 140 -12.78 -1.98 -7.10
CA SER A 140 -13.25 -2.29 -5.74
C SER A 140 -12.15 -2.92 -4.89
N ALA A 141 -11.42 -3.89 -5.44
CA ALA A 141 -10.31 -4.54 -4.76
C ALA A 141 -9.19 -3.54 -4.45
N VAL A 142 -8.89 -2.62 -5.36
CA VAL A 142 -7.93 -1.51 -5.17
C VAL A 142 -8.38 -0.58 -4.04
N ARG A 143 -9.64 -0.15 -4.02
CA ARG A 143 -10.16 0.69 -2.93
C ARG A 143 -10.00 0.02 -1.56
N LYS A 144 -10.39 -1.24 -1.46
CA LYS A 144 -10.37 -2.02 -0.21
C LYS A 144 -8.95 -2.33 0.28
N ASN A 145 -8.04 -2.69 -0.62
CA ASN A 145 -6.74 -3.21 -0.23
C ASN A 145 -5.60 -2.21 -0.38
N LEU A 146 -5.72 -1.21 -1.26
CA LEU A 146 -4.70 -0.19 -1.44
C LEU A 146 -5.11 1.12 -0.77
N GLU A 147 -6.25 1.70 -1.13
CA GLU A 147 -6.66 3.03 -0.65
C GLU A 147 -6.95 3.02 0.85
N GLN A 148 -7.80 2.10 1.31
CA GLN A 148 -8.12 1.97 2.74
C GLN A 148 -6.92 1.58 3.59
N ARG A 149 -5.81 1.13 3.01
CA ARG A 149 -4.58 0.77 3.73
C ARG A 149 -3.50 1.86 3.65
N GLY A 150 -3.77 2.99 3.00
CA GLY A 150 -2.80 4.07 2.82
C GLY A 150 -1.71 3.77 1.78
N ILE A 151 -1.91 2.78 0.92
CA ILE A 151 -0.99 2.44 -0.18
C ILE A 151 -1.21 3.36 -1.39
N ALA A 152 -2.44 3.85 -1.54
CA ALA A 152 -2.82 4.76 -2.61
C ALA A 152 -3.81 5.81 -2.10
N TYR A 153 -3.97 6.88 -2.85
CA TYR A 153 -4.97 7.91 -2.63
C TYR A 153 -5.66 8.26 -3.96
N ARG A 154 -6.76 9.03 -3.87
CA ARG A 154 -7.44 9.60 -5.04
C ARG A 154 -7.10 11.07 -5.18
N ASN A 155 -6.60 11.47 -6.33
CA ASN A 155 -6.35 12.88 -6.64
C ASN A 155 -7.67 13.66 -6.89
N ALA A 156 -7.56 14.93 -7.24
CA ALA A 156 -8.72 15.82 -7.42
C ALA A 156 -9.68 15.36 -8.54
N LYS A 157 -9.19 14.54 -9.48
CA LYS A 157 -9.95 13.97 -10.58
C LYS A 157 -10.56 12.61 -10.23
N GLY A 158 -10.34 12.10 -9.01
CA GLY A 158 -10.77 10.76 -8.60
C GLY A 158 -9.86 9.66 -9.13
N ASN A 159 -8.67 9.99 -9.64
CA ASN A 159 -7.74 9.02 -10.18
C ASN A 159 -6.81 8.49 -9.07
N LEU A 160 -6.49 7.21 -9.12
CA LEU A 160 -5.61 6.52 -8.20
C LEU A 160 -4.16 6.98 -8.39
N VAL A 161 -3.51 7.35 -7.29
CA VAL A 161 -2.08 7.68 -7.24
C VAL A 161 -1.47 6.94 -6.05
N LEU A 162 -0.28 6.37 -6.24
CA LEU A 162 0.43 5.66 -5.18
C LEU A 162 1.05 6.63 -4.17
N THR A 163 1.01 6.26 -2.89
CA THR A 163 1.72 6.97 -1.82
C THR A 163 3.19 6.58 -1.79
N HIS A 164 4.00 7.17 -0.90
CA HIS A 164 5.38 6.72 -0.65
C HIS A 164 5.46 5.23 -0.36
N ALA A 165 4.56 4.72 0.49
CA ALA A 165 4.45 3.30 0.78
C ALA A 165 4.05 2.47 -0.46
N GLY A 166 3.07 2.96 -1.24
CA GLY A 166 2.66 2.29 -2.46
C GLY A 166 3.76 2.17 -3.50
N LEU A 167 4.53 3.25 -3.70
CA LEU A 167 5.67 3.24 -4.60
C LEU A 167 6.80 2.32 -4.10
N ALA A 168 7.07 2.31 -2.81
CA ALA A 168 8.06 1.41 -2.25
C ALA A 168 7.66 -0.07 -2.41
N PHE A 169 6.41 -0.42 -2.15
CA PHE A 169 5.90 -1.78 -2.37
C PHE A 169 5.83 -2.15 -3.85
N PHE A 170 5.49 -1.20 -4.71
CA PHE A 170 5.52 -1.38 -6.15
C PHE A 170 6.93 -1.72 -6.61
N ASP A 171 7.91 -0.88 -6.26
CA ASP A 171 9.31 -1.09 -6.62
C ASP A 171 9.85 -2.41 -6.06
N ASP A 172 9.45 -2.82 -4.85
CA ASP A 172 9.82 -4.12 -4.28
C ASP A 172 9.28 -5.28 -5.14
N VAL A 173 8.00 -5.25 -5.54
CA VAL A 173 7.41 -6.28 -6.41
C VAL A 173 8.20 -6.43 -7.71
N PHE A 174 8.60 -5.33 -8.35
CA PHE A 174 9.35 -5.35 -9.60
C PHE A 174 10.83 -5.72 -9.45
N LYS A 175 11.43 -5.46 -8.30
CA LYS A 175 12.78 -5.97 -7.99
C LYS A 175 12.79 -7.49 -7.88
N TYR A 176 11.77 -8.08 -7.25
CA TYR A 176 11.67 -9.53 -7.12
C TYR A 176 11.19 -10.22 -8.41
N SER A 177 10.39 -9.55 -9.25
CA SER A 177 9.95 -10.14 -10.54
C SER A 177 11.05 -10.17 -11.61
N ASN A 178 12.03 -9.26 -11.52
CA ASN A 178 13.19 -9.19 -12.42
C ASN A 178 14.42 -9.94 -11.87
N ALA A 179 14.37 -10.39 -10.61
CA ALA A 179 15.31 -11.36 -10.09
C ALA A 179 14.91 -12.74 -10.62
N GLU A 180 15.85 -13.43 -11.26
CA GLU A 180 15.63 -14.77 -11.83
C GLU A 180 14.89 -15.74 -10.88
N PRO A 181 14.14 -16.73 -11.41
CA PRO A 181 13.40 -17.70 -10.60
C PRO A 181 14.36 -18.63 -9.84
N GLY A 182 14.84 -18.16 -8.70
CA GLY A 182 15.78 -18.90 -7.85
C GLY A 182 16.10 -18.23 -6.51
N ALA A 183 15.62 -17.02 -6.24
CA ALA A 183 15.95 -16.30 -5.01
C ALA A 183 14.71 -15.78 -4.26
N VAL A 184 13.83 -16.69 -3.82
CA VAL A 184 13.02 -16.43 -2.62
C VAL A 184 13.12 -17.65 -1.71
N MET A 185 14.26 -17.73 -1.02
CA MET A 185 14.37 -18.44 0.24
C MET A 185 13.98 -17.46 1.36
N VAL A 186 12.92 -17.83 2.08
CA VAL A 186 12.74 -17.69 3.53
C VAL A 186 13.25 -16.40 4.18
N ALA A 187 12.30 -15.57 4.63
CA ALA A 187 12.34 -15.00 5.98
C ALA A 187 10.89 -14.90 6.48
#